data_AF-A0A2V2U549-F1
#
_entry.id   AF-A0A2V2U549-F1
#
_cell.length_a   1.000
_cell.length_b   1.000
_cell.length_c   1.000
_cell.angle_alpha   90.00
_cell.angle_beta   90.00
_cell.angle_gamma   90.00
#
_symmetry.space_group_name_H-M   'P 1'
#
loop_
_entity.id
_entity.type
_entity.pdbx_description
1 polymer ?
#
loop_
_entity_poly.entity_id
_entity_poly.type
_entity_poly.pdbx_seq_one_letter_code
_entity_poly.pdbx_strand_id
1 'polypeptide(L)'
;MWQSILAIWGCIPELTKDCIDMTNSSSTYLGIAGGVVIGAVISWWIYHRQKNITRKQDYTLQRIENLEEENRKILAHLEALANHHNNILNKIFHLNENMLSLDKKIESMTEEQK
;
A
#
# COMPACT_ATOMS: atom_id res chain seq x y z
N MET A 1 23.03 38.89 42.93
CA MET A 1 23.14 37.69 42.06
C MET A 1 22.48 37.96 40.69
N TRP A 2 22.77 39.11 40.08
CA TRP A 2 22.16 39.60 38.83
C TRP A 2 23.23 40.02 37.80
N GLN A 3 24.49 39.62 38.03
CA GLN A 3 25.61 39.94 37.13
C GLN A 3 25.90 38.83 36.10
N SER A 4 25.30 37.65 36.26
CA SER A 4 25.53 36.51 35.36
C SER A 4 24.76 36.60 34.03
N ILE A 5 23.75 37.47 33.94
CA ILE A 5 22.93 37.63 32.71
C ILE A 5 23.60 38.58 31.71
N LEU A 6 24.39 39.54 32.20
CA LEU A 6 25.10 40.50 31.35
C LEU A 6 26.34 39.92 30.66
N ALA A 7 26.82 38.73 31.07
CA ALA A 7 27.91 38.03 30.41
C ALA A 7 27.50 37.36 29.08
N ILE A 8 26.20 37.31 28.77
CA ILE A 8 25.67 36.75 27.51
C ILE A 8 25.75 37.79 26.38
N TRP A 9 25.81 39.08 26.70
CA TRP A 9 25.95 40.15 25.72
C TRP A 9 27.40 40.65 25.77
N GLY A 10 28.05 40.66 24.60
CA GLY A 10 29.47 40.98 24.46
C GLY A 10 29.86 42.33 25.07
N CYS A 11 31.18 42.57 25.14
CA CYS A 11 31.67 43.79 25.75
C CYS A 11 31.31 45.03 24.93
N ILE A 12 31.13 46.16 25.62
CA ILE A 12 30.89 47.46 25.00
C ILE A 12 32.23 48.19 24.90
N PRO A 13 32.78 48.46 23.70
CA PRO A 13 34.12 49.02 23.53
C PRO A 13 34.25 50.47 24.05
N GLU A 14 33.14 51.18 24.22
CA GLU A 14 33.10 52.54 24.79
C GLU A 14 33.50 52.58 26.28
N LEU A 15 33.35 51.48 27.04
CA LEU A 15 33.68 51.43 28.48
C LEU A 15 35.06 50.82 28.77
N THR A 16 35.68 50.11 27.82
CA THR A 16 36.92 49.35 28.03
C THR A 16 37.77 49.34 26.77
N LYS A 17 38.91 50.04 26.79
CA LYS A 17 39.75 50.30 25.61
C LYS A 17 40.50 49.08 25.06
N ASP A 18 40.59 47.98 25.82
CA ASP A 18 41.29 46.75 25.44
C ASP A 18 40.36 45.55 25.20
N CYS A 19 39.08 45.80 24.86
CA CYS A 19 38.18 44.71 24.53
C CYS A 19 38.08 44.45 23.03
N ILE A 20 38.62 43.31 22.59
CA ILE A 20 38.37 42.74 21.27
C ILE A 20 37.06 41.96 21.37
N ASP A 21 36.03 42.36 20.62
CA ASP A 21 34.73 41.69 20.58
C ASP A 21 34.86 40.28 19.96
N MET A 22 35.14 39.30 20.81
CA MET A 22 35.32 37.89 20.43
C MET A 22 34.02 37.07 20.58
N THR A 23 32.91 37.70 20.98
CA THR A 23 31.62 37.05 21.28
C THR A 23 30.74 36.88 20.04
N ASN A 24 30.87 37.76 19.04
CA ASN A 24 30.07 37.72 17.81
C ASN A 24 30.49 36.56 16.86
N SER A 25 31.77 36.20 16.81
CA SER A 25 32.24 35.14 15.89
C SER A 25 32.01 33.73 16.43
N SER A 26 32.28 33.49 17.71
CA SER A 26 32.16 32.16 18.34
C SER A 26 30.72 31.66 18.44
N SER A 27 29.77 32.56 18.72
CA SER A 27 28.33 32.26 18.78
C SER A 27 27.75 31.86 17.41
N THR A 28 28.23 32.48 16.32
CA THR A 28 27.87 32.13 14.95
C THR A 28 28.28 30.70 14.61
N TYR A 29 29.53 30.30 14.90
CA TYR A 29 29.99 28.93 14.64
C TYR A 29 29.29 27.89 15.52
N LEU A 30 29.02 28.20 16.79
CA LEU A 30 28.25 27.31 17.68
C LEU A 30 26.81 27.13 17.19
N GLY A 31 26.17 28.19 16.69
CA GLY A 31 24.84 28.13 16.10
C GLY A 31 24.78 27.24 14.85
N ILE A 32 25.77 27.37 13.95
CA ILE A 32 25.88 26.54 12.74
C ILE A 32 26.11 25.07 13.12
N ALA A 33 27.05 24.79 14.03
CA ALA A 33 27.34 23.44 14.48
C ALA A 33 26.12 22.80 15.16
N GLY A 34 25.42 23.54 16.03
CA GLY A 34 24.18 23.09 16.67
C GLY A 34 23.07 22.82 15.66
N GLY A 35 22.88 23.70 14.68
CA GLY A 35 21.90 23.53 13.60
C GLY A 35 22.15 22.27 12.76
N VAL A 36 23.42 21.99 12.42
CA VAL A 36 23.80 20.78 11.68
C VAL A 36 23.50 19.52 12.48
N VAL A 37 23.81 19.50 13.78
CA VAL A 37 23.54 18.35 14.65
C VAL A 37 22.03 18.08 14.76
N ILE A 38 21.23 19.12 15.00
CA ILE A 38 19.77 18.99 15.08
C ILE A 38 19.19 18.51 13.75
N GLY A 39 19.66 19.09 12.63
CA GLY A 39 19.26 18.66 11.29
C GLY A 39 19.56 17.19 11.04
N ALA A 40 20.77 16.73 11.38
CA ALA A 40 21.17 15.34 11.23
C ALA A 40 20.29 14.37 12.05
N VAL A 41 19.93 14.74 13.29
CA VAL A 41 19.07 13.92 14.15
C VAL A 41 17.65 13.79 13.58
N ILE A 42 17.07 14.89 13.10
CA ILE A 42 15.73 14.89 12.49
C ILE A 42 15.74 14.07 11.19
N SER A 43 16.74 14.28 10.34
CA SER A 43 16.90 13.50 9.10
C SER A 43 17.07 12.01 9.36
N TRP A 44 17.88 11.64 10.36
CA TRP A 44 18.04 10.25 10.78
C TRP A 44 16.72 9.64 11.27
N TRP A 45 15.99 10.37 12.10
CA TRP A 45 14.68 9.93 12.61
C TRP A 45 13.70 9.65 11.48
N ILE A 46 13.57 10.58 10.52
CA ILE A 46 12.68 10.45 9.37
C ILE A 46 13.10 9.24 8.52
N TYR A 47 14.38 9.09 8.21
CA TYR A 47 14.89 7.97 7.43
C TYR A 47 14.56 6.62 8.09
N HIS A 48 14.79 6.50 9.40
CA HIS A 48 14.52 5.27 10.13
C HIS A 48 13.01 4.94 10.17
N ARG A 49 12.15 5.94 10.33
CA ARG A 49 10.69 5.80 10.25
C ARG A 49 10.25 5.33 8.86
N GLN A 50 10.72 5.97 7.79
CA GLN A 50 10.34 5.63 6.42
C GLN A 50 10.79 4.21 6.04
N LYS A 51 12.02 3.83 6.35
CA LYS A 51 12.56 2.49 6.07
C LYS A 51 11.70 1.36 6.66
N ASN A 52 11.15 1.56 7.85
CA ASN A 52 10.28 0.58 8.50
C ASN A 52 8.87 0.53 7.88
N ILE A 53 8.37 1.65 7.34
CA ILE A 53 7.09 1.70 6.63
C ILE A 53 7.22 1.02 5.27
N THR A 54 8.28 1.32 4.50
CA THR A 54 8.53 0.71 3.20
C THR A 54 8.59 -0.81 3.29
N ARG A 55 9.34 -1.37 4.25
CA ARG A 55 9.39 -2.84 4.44
C ARG A 55 8.03 -3.47 4.70
N LYS A 56 7.17 -2.80 5.47
CA LYS A 56 5.81 -3.30 5.76
C LYS A 56 4.91 -3.16 4.54
N GLN A 57 5.07 -2.10 3.76
CA GLN A 57 4.33 -1.89 2.52
C GLN A 57 4.71 -2.93 1.47
N ASP A 58 6.00 -3.23 1.29
CA ASP A 58 6.46 -4.23 0.33
C ASP A 58 5.90 -5.62 0.65
N TYR A 59 5.95 -6.02 1.93
CA TYR A 59 5.35 -7.30 2.36
C TYR A 59 3.83 -7.34 2.13
N THR A 60 3.14 -6.22 2.41
CA THR A 60 1.69 -6.15 2.20
C THR A 60 1.34 -6.19 0.72
N LEU A 61 2.12 -5.50 -0.13
CA LEU A 61 1.92 -5.47 -1.57
C LEU A 61 2.13 -6.87 -2.16
N GLN A 62 3.20 -7.56 -1.78
CA GLN A 62 3.46 -8.93 -2.21
C GLN A 62 2.34 -9.89 -1.79
N ARG A 63 1.79 -9.71 -0.59
CA ARG A 63 0.67 -10.53 -0.12
C ARG A 63 -0.62 -10.25 -0.90
N ILE A 64 -0.86 -9.00 -1.28
CA ILE A 64 -2.00 -8.62 -2.13
C ILE A 64 -1.84 -9.21 -3.53
N GLU A 65 -0.65 -9.15 -4.10
CA GLU A 65 -0.34 -9.72 -5.43
C GLU A 65 -0.57 -11.23 -5.46
N ASN A 66 -0.07 -11.97 -4.47
CA ASN A 66 -0.34 -13.40 -4.36
C ASN A 66 -1.84 -13.72 -4.21
N LEU A 67 -2.57 -12.94 -3.38
CA LEU A 67 -4.02 -13.11 -3.25
C LEU A 67 -4.76 -12.80 -4.56
N GLU A 68 -4.31 -11.81 -5.33
CA GLU A 68 -4.88 -11.49 -6.63
C GLU A 68 -4.67 -12.64 -7.61
N GLU A 69 -3.48 -13.24 -7.64
CA GLU A 69 -3.18 -14.38 -8.51
C GLU A 69 -4.04 -15.61 -8.14
N GLU A 70 -4.18 -15.92 -6.85
CA GLU A 70 -5.05 -17.00 -6.39
C GLU A 70 -6.52 -16.76 -6.75
N ASN A 71 -7.02 -15.53 -6.55
CA ASN A 71 -8.38 -15.17 -6.93
C ASN A 71 -8.61 -15.28 -8.44
N ARG A 72 -7.63 -14.90 -9.28
CA ARG A 72 -7.71 -15.09 -10.73
C ARG A 72 -7.81 -16.56 -11.12
N LYS A 73 -7.03 -17.44 -10.48
CA LYS A 73 -7.13 -18.90 -10.70
C LYS A 73 -8.50 -19.43 -10.32
N ILE A 74 -9.03 -19.01 -9.17
CA ILE A 74 -10.38 -19.39 -8.72
C ILE A 74 -11.44 -18.91 -9.72
N LEU A 75 -11.36 -17.67 -10.20
CA LEU A 75 -12.28 -17.16 -11.22
C LEU A 75 -12.22 -17.98 -12.52
N ALA A 76 -11.01 -18.32 -13.00
CA ALA A 76 -10.86 -19.13 -14.20
C ALA A 76 -11.48 -20.53 -14.04
N HIS A 77 -11.32 -21.15 -12.86
CA HIS A 77 -11.96 -22.42 -12.55
C HIS A 77 -13.49 -22.31 -12.47
N LEU A 78 -14.01 -21.24 -11.88
CA LEU A 78 -15.45 -20.97 -11.81
C LEU A 78 -16.05 -20.77 -13.21
N GLU A 79 -15.37 -20.02 -14.07
CA GLU A 79 -15.80 -19.80 -15.46
C GLU A 79 -15.81 -21.11 -16.25
N ALA A 80 -14.76 -21.93 -16.13
CA ALA A 80 -14.70 -23.24 -16.77
C ALA A 80 -15.84 -24.16 -16.28
N LEU A 81 -16.12 -24.14 -14.99
CA LEU A 81 -17.21 -24.93 -14.40
C LEU A 81 -18.58 -24.43 -14.85
N ALA A 82 -18.79 -23.12 -14.93
CA ALA A 82 -20.02 -22.53 -15.45
C ALA A 82 -20.24 -22.90 -16.92
N ASN A 83 -19.21 -22.81 -17.76
CA ASN A 83 -19.27 -23.24 -19.15
C ASN A 83 -19.57 -24.74 -19.28
N HIS A 84 -18.94 -25.57 -18.44
CA HIS A 84 -19.23 -27.00 -18.44
C HIS A 84 -20.68 -27.29 -18.07
N HIS A 85 -21.21 -26.65 -17.01
CA HIS A 85 -22.61 -26.78 -16.63
C HIS A 85 -23.55 -26.33 -17.75
N ASN A 86 -23.27 -25.22 -18.43
CA ASN A 86 -24.11 -24.75 -19.52
C ASN A 86 -24.16 -25.76 -20.68
N ASN A 87 -23.03 -26.39 -21.01
CA ASN A 87 -22.98 -27.44 -22.03
C ASN A 87 -23.78 -28.69 -21.61
N ILE A 88 -23.68 -29.12 -20.34
CA ILE A 88 -24.49 -30.22 -19.82
C ILE A 88 -25.98 -29.87 -19.90
N LEU A 89 -26.36 -28.66 -19.49
CA LEU A 89 -27.74 -28.19 -19.50
C LEU A 89 -28.31 -28.21 -20.93
N ASN A 90 -27.53 -27.76 -21.91
CA ASN A 90 -27.91 -27.79 -23.31
C ASN A 90 -28.12 -29.23 -23.82
N LYS A 91 -27.25 -30.17 -23.41
CA LYS A 91 -27.43 -31.60 -23.75
C LYS A 91 -28.69 -32.18 -23.13
N ILE A 92 -28.99 -31.84 -21.87
CA ILE A 92 -30.23 -32.26 -21.20
C ILE A 92 -31.44 -31.71 -21.94
N PHE A 93 -31.40 -30.44 -22.35
CA PHE A 93 -32.49 -29.81 -23.10
C PHE A 93 -32.76 -30.52 -24.42
N HIS A 94 -31.73 -30.78 -25.23
CA HIS A 94 -31.88 -31.54 -26.47
C HIS A 94 -32.38 -32.97 -26.24
N LEU A 95 -31.91 -33.64 -25.18
CA LEU A 95 -32.37 -34.98 -24.84
C LEU A 95 -33.86 -34.98 -24.50
N ASN A 96 -34.33 -33.97 -23.76
CA ASN A 96 -35.73 -33.79 -23.41
C ASN A 96 -36.61 -33.51 -24.64
N GLU A 97 -36.14 -32.67 -25.58
CA GLU A 97 -36.84 -32.39 -26.83
C GLU A 97 -36.99 -33.66 -27.68
N ASN A 98 -35.91 -34.43 -27.82
CA ASN A 98 -35.94 -35.72 -28.51
C ASN A 98 -36.93 -36.68 -27.85
N MET A 99 -36.92 -36.79 -26.51
CA MET A 99 -37.85 -37.64 -25.78
C MET A 99 -39.31 -37.26 -26.03
N LEU A 100 -39.64 -35.97 -26.01
CA LEU A 100 -40.98 -35.45 -26.34
C LEU A 100 -41.40 -35.79 -27.78
N SER A 101 -40.47 -35.71 -28.73
CA SER A 101 -40.77 -36.07 -30.13
C SER A 101 -41.04 -37.57 -30.31
N LEU A 102 -40.31 -38.43 -29.57
CA LEU A 102 -40.53 -39.87 -29.58
C LEU A 102 -41.89 -40.20 -28.97
N ASP A 103 -42.23 -39.56 -27.85
CA ASP A 103 -43.49 -39.79 -27.15
C ASP A 103 -44.71 -39.49 -28.05
N LYS A 104 -44.71 -38.32 -28.70
CA LYS A 104 -45.73 -37.96 -29.71
C LYS A 104 -45.82 -38.97 -30.85
N LYS A 105 -44.68 -39.50 -31.30
CA LYS A 105 -44.65 -40.50 -32.37
C LYS A 105 -45.26 -41.82 -31.90
N ILE A 106 -44.98 -42.24 -30.67
CA ILE A 106 -45.59 -43.43 -30.07
C ILE A 106 -47.11 -43.27 -29.94
N GLU A 107 -47.59 -42.11 -29.49
CA GLU A 107 -49.02 -41.80 -29.43
C GLU A 107 -49.68 -41.95 -30.81
N SER A 108 -49.11 -41.33 -31.85
CA SER A 108 -49.66 -41.41 -33.21
C SER A 108 -49.74 -42.85 -33.75
N MET A 109 -48.71 -43.68 -33.51
CA MET A 109 -48.74 -45.09 -33.94
C MET A 109 -49.74 -45.93 -33.15
N THR A 110 -50.00 -45.57 -31.90
CA THR A 110 -50.97 -46.29 -31.05
C THR A 110 -52.41 -45.95 -31.46
N GLU A 111 -52.67 -44.72 -31.91
CA GLU A 111 -53.95 -44.32 -32.46
C GLU A 111 -54.24 -44.97 -33.83
N GLU A 112 -53.23 -45.10 -34.71
CA GLU A 112 -53.39 -45.78 -36.01
C GLU A 112 -53.67 -47.29 -35.91
N GLN A 113 -53.34 -47.91 -34.78
CA GLN A 113 -53.55 -49.34 -34.52
C GLN A 113 -54.92 -49.66 -33.88
N LYS A 114 -55.72 -48.64 -33.52
CA LYS A 114 -57.00 -48.78 -32.82
C LYS A 114 -58.20 -48.63 -33.76
#